data_AF-A0A455B041-F1
#
_entry.id   AF-A0A455B041-F1
#
_cell.length_a   1.000
_cell.length_b   1.000
_cell.length_c   1.000
_cell.angle_alpha   90.00
_cell.angle_beta   90.00
_cell.angle_gamma   90.00
#
_symmetry.space_group_name_H-M   'P 1'
#
loop_
_entity.id
_entity.type
_entity.pdbx_description
1 polymer ?
#
loop_
_entity_poly.entity_id
_entity_poly.type
_entity_poly.pdbx_seq_one_letter_code
_entity_poly.pdbx_strand_id
1 'polypeptide(L)'
;MAVGNINELPENILLELFTHVPARQLLLRCRLVCSLWRDLIDLVTLWKRKCLREGFITEDWDQPVADWKVFYFLRSLHKNLLHNPCAEDSRTRPTRTAQKTKGALLMRE
;
A
#
# COMPACT_ATOMS: atom_id res chain seq x y z
N MET A 1 8.16 -33.70 20.17
CA MET A 1 8.81 -32.48 20.66
C MET A 1 7.81 -31.35 20.47
N ALA A 2 7.28 -30.77 21.54
CA ALA A 2 6.44 -29.58 21.43
C ALA A 2 7.35 -28.37 21.19
N VAL A 3 7.03 -27.54 20.20
CA VAL A 3 7.71 -26.26 20.02
C VAL A 3 7.27 -25.37 21.18
N GLY A 4 8.15 -25.13 22.15
CA GLY A 4 7.85 -24.35 23.34
C GLY A 4 7.90 -22.84 23.10
N ASN A 5 8.54 -22.43 22.01
CA ASN A 5 8.74 -21.03 21.66
C ASN A 5 8.60 -20.80 20.15
N ILE A 6 7.91 -19.73 19.76
CA ILE A 6 7.77 -19.33 18.36
C ILE A 6 9.13 -19.14 17.65
N ASN A 7 10.16 -18.70 18.37
CA ASN A 7 11.50 -18.47 17.84
C ASN A 7 12.28 -19.76 17.54
N GLU A 8 11.79 -20.92 17.99
CA GLU A 8 12.36 -22.23 17.65
C GLU A 8 11.81 -22.76 16.31
N LEU A 9 10.82 -22.09 15.72
CA LEU A 9 10.31 -22.45 14.41
C LEU A 9 11.37 -22.16 13.33
N PRO A 10 11.41 -22.95 12.25
CA PRO A 10 12.26 -22.64 11.11
C PRO A 10 11.98 -21.24 10.56
N GLU A 11 13.04 -20.55 10.12
CA GLU A 11 12.94 -19.18 9.60
C GLU A 11 11.91 -19.03 8.47
N ASN A 12 11.79 -20.05 7.61
CA ASN A 12 10.80 -20.06 6.53
C ASN A 12 9.36 -19.99 7.04
N ILE A 13 9.06 -20.62 8.19
CA ILE A 13 7.75 -20.58 8.82
C ILE A 13 7.52 -19.21 9.48
N LEU A 14 8.53 -18.66 10.15
CA LEU A 14 8.45 -17.31 10.72
C LEU A 14 8.23 -16.25 9.63
N LEU A 15 8.94 -16.34 8.52
CA LEU A 15 8.74 -15.49 7.35
C LEU A 15 7.31 -15.59 6.84
N GLU A 16 6.80 -16.81 6.71
CA GLU A 16 5.42 -17.04 6.25
C GLU A 16 4.40 -16.40 7.20
N LEU A 17 4.56 -16.59 8.52
CA LEU A 17 3.73 -15.94 9.55
C LEU A 17 3.78 -14.41 9.42
N PHE A 18 4.97 -13.83 9.23
CA PHE A 18 5.11 -12.39 9.04
C PHE A 18 4.44 -11.89 7.76
N THR A 19 4.30 -12.71 6.71
CA THR A 19 3.56 -12.27 5.50
C THR A 19 2.10 -11.93 5.80
N HIS A 20 1.50 -12.57 6.81
CA HIS A 20 0.12 -12.34 7.24
C HIS A 20 -0.06 -11.15 8.17
N VAL A 21 1.02 -10.63 8.77
CA VAL A 21 0.96 -9.46 9.65
C VAL A 21 0.92 -8.16 8.82
N PRO A 22 0.09 -7.16 9.19
CA PRO A 22 0.09 -5.86 8.53
C PRO A 22 1.48 -5.20 8.54
N ALA A 23 1.93 -4.70 7.39
CA ALA A 23 3.29 -4.18 7.23
C ALA A 23 3.66 -3.06 8.21
N ARG A 24 2.71 -2.18 8.56
CA ARG A 24 2.93 -1.15 9.58
C ARG A 24 3.24 -1.74 10.94
N GLN A 25 2.56 -2.82 11.33
CA GLN A 25 2.81 -3.50 12.61
C GLN A 25 4.14 -4.23 12.60
N LEU A 26 4.53 -4.84 11.48
CA LEU A 26 5.85 -5.46 11.34
C LEU A 26 6.97 -4.46 11.66
N LEU A 27 6.93 -3.28 11.03
CA LEU A 27 7.98 -2.28 11.18
C LEU A 27 8.00 -1.60 12.54
N LEU A 28 6.83 -1.29 13.11
CA LEU A 28 6.72 -0.49 14.33
C LEU A 28 6.74 -1.32 15.61
N ARG A 29 6.34 -2.61 15.55
CA ARG A 29 6.18 -3.47 16.73
C ARG A 29 7.03 -4.72 16.63
N CYS A 30 6.87 -5.51 15.57
CA CYS A 30 7.52 -6.83 15.47
C CYS A 30 9.05 -6.73 15.38
N ARG A 31 9.59 -5.72 14.69
CA ARG A 31 11.06 -5.45 14.65
C ARG A 31 11.69 -5.14 16.01
N LEU A 32 10.89 -4.78 17.01
CA LEU A 32 11.36 -4.44 18.35
C LEU A 32 11.32 -5.62 19.33
N VAL A 33 10.73 -6.75 18.93
CA VAL A 33 10.54 -7.93 19.80
C VAL A 33 11.88 -8.57 20.15
N CYS A 34 12.69 -8.91 19.15
CA CYS A 34 14.03 -9.47 19.33
C CYS A 34 14.88 -9.28 18.05
N SER A 35 16.17 -9.61 18.12
CA SER A 35 17.08 -9.55 16.96
C SER A 35 16.63 -10.45 15.82
N LEU A 36 16.26 -11.70 16.11
CA LEU A 36 15.78 -12.66 15.10
C LEU A 36 14.63 -12.08 14.26
N TRP A 37 13.64 -11.46 14.90
CA TRP A 37 12.50 -10.87 14.20
C TRP A 37 12.91 -9.65 13.38
N ARG A 38 13.81 -8.82 13.91
CA ARG A 38 14.36 -7.69 13.17
C ARG A 38 15.05 -8.16 11.89
N ASP A 39 15.92 -9.16 12.00
CA ASP A 39 16.70 -9.68 10.89
C ASP A 39 15.77 -10.29 9.82
N LEU A 40 14.81 -11.11 10.23
CA LEU A 40 13.81 -11.69 9.32
C LEU A 40 12.91 -10.63 8.66
N ILE A 41 12.52 -9.57 9.39
CA ILE A 41 11.71 -8.49 8.83
C ILE A 41 12.52 -7.59 7.90
N ASP A 42 13.82 -7.48 8.12
CA ASP A 42 14.71 -6.68 7.29
C ASP A 42 15.15 -7.42 6.02
N LEU A 43 14.92 -8.74 5.92
CA LEU A 43 15.14 -9.52 4.71
C LEU A 43 14.22 -9.09 3.54
N VAL A 44 14.83 -8.96 2.37
CA VAL A 44 14.13 -8.70 1.09
C VAL A 44 13.09 -9.79 0.78
N THR A 45 13.37 -11.04 1.13
CA THR A 45 12.50 -12.19 0.85
C THR A 45 11.11 -12.04 1.46
N LEU A 46 10.99 -11.47 2.66
CA LEU A 46 9.70 -11.22 3.30
C LEU A 46 8.83 -10.29 2.45
N TRP A 47 9.39 -9.15 2.05
CA TRP A 47 8.66 -8.12 1.32
C TRP A 47 8.33 -8.56 -0.10
N LYS A 48 9.20 -9.33 -0.75
CA LYS A 48 8.89 -10.02 -2.02
C LYS A 48 7.71 -10.97 -1.89
N ARG A 49 7.71 -11.85 -0.86
CA ARG A 49 6.59 -12.77 -0.61
C ARG A 49 5.28 -12.03 -0.36
N LYS A 50 5.31 -10.95 0.43
CA LYS A 50 4.13 -10.08 0.62
C LYS A 50 3.64 -9.46 -0.68
N CYS A 51 4.54 -8.97 -1.53
CA CYS A 51 4.19 -8.43 -2.84
C CYS A 51 3.57 -9.47 -3.77
N LEU A 52 4.11 -10.69 -3.82
CA LEU A 52 3.55 -11.81 -4.59
C LEU A 52 2.16 -12.17 -4.10
N ARG A 53 2.00 -12.35 -2.78
CA ARG A 53 0.73 -12.72 -2.15
C ARG A 53 -0.38 -11.69 -2.39
N GLU A 54 -0.05 -10.41 -2.45
CA GLU A 54 -0.99 -9.32 -2.70
C GLU A 54 -1.13 -8.97 -4.19
N GLY A 55 -0.44 -9.70 -5.09
CA GLY A 55 -0.52 -9.50 -6.54
C GLY A 55 0.15 -8.21 -7.04
N PHE A 56 1.05 -7.61 -6.26
CA PHE A 56 1.79 -6.42 -6.68
C PHE A 56 2.88 -6.72 -7.70
N ILE A 57 3.43 -7.94 -7.66
CA ILE A 57 4.44 -8.47 -8.58
C ILE A 57 4.06 -9.90 -9.00
N THR A 58 4.63 -10.36 -10.11
CA THR A 58 4.55 -11.75 -10.60
C THR A 58 5.81 -12.53 -10.22
N GLU A 59 5.81 -13.86 -10.42
CA GLU A 59 6.99 -14.70 -10.19
C GLU A 59 8.17 -14.30 -11.09
N ASP A 60 7.88 -13.86 -12.32
CA ASP A 60 8.86 -13.39 -13.32
C ASP A 60 9.28 -11.91 -13.14
N TRP A 61 9.25 -11.38 -11.91
CA TRP A 61 9.62 -10.00 -11.68
C TRP A 61 11.13 -9.78 -11.80
N ASP A 62 11.56 -9.16 -12.90
CA ASP A 62 12.98 -8.91 -13.22
C ASP A 62 13.47 -7.47 -12.97
N GLN A 63 12.60 -6.55 -12.54
CA GLN A 63 13.01 -5.16 -12.34
C GLN A 63 13.76 -4.98 -11.01
N PRO A 64 14.90 -4.27 -11.00
CA PRO A 64 15.63 -3.98 -9.77
C PRO A 64 14.81 -3.06 -8.87
N VAL A 65 14.71 -3.41 -7.58
CA VAL A 65 14.03 -2.61 -6.56
C VAL A 65 15.03 -2.27 -5.48
N ALA A 66 15.27 -0.97 -5.27
CA ALA A 66 16.25 -0.47 -4.31
C ALA A 66 15.86 -0.78 -2.85
N ASP A 67 14.59 -0.54 -2.50
CA ASP A 67 14.05 -0.88 -1.19
C ASP A 67 12.66 -1.52 -1.33
N TRP A 68 12.60 -2.83 -1.03
CA TRP A 68 11.38 -3.62 -1.11
C TRP A 68 10.32 -3.21 -0.08
N LYS A 69 10.71 -2.61 1.05
CA LYS A 69 9.79 -2.10 2.06
C LYS A 69 9.03 -0.91 1.50
N VAL A 70 9.78 0.06 0.96
CA VAL A 70 9.20 1.26 0.34
C VAL A 70 8.33 0.87 -0.85
N PHE A 71 8.83 -0.01 -1.72
CA PHE A 71 8.08 -0.52 -2.87
C PHE A 71 6.74 -1.12 -2.45
N TYR A 72 6.74 -2.02 -1.46
CA TYR A 72 5.51 -2.62 -0.94
C TYR A 72 4.51 -1.56 -0.47
N PHE A 73 4.94 -0.56 0.32
CA PHE A 73 4.04 0.48 0.80
C PHE A 73 3.45 1.32 -0.34
N LEU A 74 4.27 1.72 -1.31
CA LEU A 74 3.80 2.49 -2.46
C LEU A 74 2.78 1.71 -3.29
N ARG A 75 3.00 0.40 -3.51
CA ARG A 75 2.04 -0.46 -4.21
C ARG A 75 0.76 -0.69 -3.41
N SER A 76 0.87 -0.93 -2.11
CA SER A 76 -0.30 -1.14 -1.23
C SER A 76 -1.21 0.08 -1.12
N LEU A 77 -0.66 1.28 -1.29
CA LEU A 77 -1.39 2.56 -1.24
C LEU A 77 -1.75 3.08 -2.63
N HIS A 78 -1.46 2.32 -3.69
CA HIS A 78 -1.68 2.75 -5.06
C HIS A 78 -3.18 2.81 -5.37
N LYS A 79 -3.70 4.03 -5.38
CA LYS A 79 -5.07 4.35 -5.77
C LYS A 79 -5.12 5.75 -6.36
N ASN A 80 -6.18 6.06 -7.12
CA ASN A 80 -6.41 7.43 -7.55
C ASN A 80 -6.66 8.31 -6.31
N LEU A 81 -5.84 9.34 -6.15
CA LEU A 81 -5.96 10.31 -5.06
C LEU A 81 -6.93 11.44 -5.42
N LEU A 82 -7.28 11.60 -6.70
CA LEU A 82 -8.31 12.52 -7.15
C LEU A 82 -9.67 11.95 -6.81
N HIS A 83 -10.44 12.75 -6.07
CA HIS A 83 -11.84 12.45 -5.82
C HIS A 83 -12.66 12.81 -7.06
N ASN A 84 -13.56 11.91 -7.45
CA ASN A 84 -14.49 12.10 -8.58
C ASN A 84 -13.81 12.57 -9.90
N PRO A 85 -12.82 11.83 -10.44
CA PRO A 85 -12.09 12.23 -11.64
C PRO A 85 -12.97 12.33 -12.89
N CYS A 86 -14.10 11.60 -12.92
CA CYS A 86 -14.98 11.49 -14.09
C CYS A 86 -16.34 12.17 -13.88
N ALA A 87 -16.52 12.97 -12.84
CA ALA A 87 -17.80 13.63 -12.52
C ALA A 87 -19.01 12.68 -12.36
N GLU A 88 -18.77 11.41 -12.02
CA GLU A 88 -19.79 10.38 -11.79
C GLU A 88 -20.59 10.64 -10.51
N ASP A 89 -20.01 11.36 -9.54
CA ASP A 89 -20.78 11.88 -8.42
C ASP A 89 -21.67 13.01 -8.91
N SER A 90 -22.93 12.68 -9.22
CA SER A 90 -24.04 13.59 -9.56
C SER A 90 -24.24 14.80 -8.61
N ARG A 91 -23.50 14.86 -7.49
CA ARG A 91 -23.55 15.90 -6.47
C ARG A 91 -22.59 17.07 -6.68
N THR A 92 -21.62 16.99 -7.60
CA THR A 92 -20.88 18.19 -8.03
C THR A 92 -21.64 18.93 -9.13
N ARG A 93 -22.90 19.29 -8.85
CA ARG A 93 -23.53 20.38 -9.58
C ARG A 93 -22.71 21.62 -9.22
N PRO A 94 -22.11 22.36 -10.17
CA PRO A 94 -21.45 23.61 -9.83
C PRO A 94 -22.47 24.46 -9.08
N THR A 95 -22.13 24.88 -7.86
CA THR A 95 -22.91 25.88 -7.14
C THR A 95 -23.18 27.02 -8.13
N ARG A 96 -24.44 27.40 -8.26
CA ARG A 96 -24.96 28.44 -9.19
C ARG A 96 -24.42 29.85 -8.89
N THR A 97 -23.12 30.01 -8.68
CA THR A 97 -22.46 31.31 -8.49
C THR A 97 -21.61 31.73 -9.69
N ALA A 98 -21.43 30.89 -10.72
CA ALA A 98 -20.67 31.23 -11.93
C ALA A 98 -21.53 31.34 -13.22
N GLN A 99 -22.85 31.58 -13.10
CA GLN A 99 -23.74 31.72 -14.26
C GLN A 99 -24.54 33.03 -14.30
N LYS A 100 -24.06 34.08 -13.63
CA LYS A 100 -24.70 35.41 -13.67
C LYS A 100 -23.73 36.51 -14.12
N THR A 101 -23.12 36.38 -15.30
CA THR A 101 -22.53 37.53 -16.02
C THR A 101 -22.33 37.38 -17.54
N LYS A 102 -22.89 36.35 -18.21
CA LYS A 102 -22.89 36.28 -19.69
C LYS A 102 -24.31 36.31 -20.24
N GLY A 103 -25.04 37.38 -19.91
CA GLY A 103 -26.40 37.62 -20.40
C GLY A 103 -26.83 39.08 -20.29
N ALA A 104 -25.89 40.03 -20.41
CA ALA A 104 -26.19 41.46 -20.42
C ALA A 104 -25.28 42.27 -21.37
N LEU A 105 -24.72 41.62 -22.41
CA LEU A 105 -23.97 42.33 -23.45
C LEU A 105 -24.26 41.72 -24.82
N LEU A 106 -25.53 41.71 -25.21
CA LEU A 106 -26.00 41.65 -26.60
C LEU A 106 -27.47 42.06 -26.55
N MET A 107 -27.82 43.04 -27.39
CA MET A 107 -29.17 43.62 -27.58
C MET A 107 -29.59 44.71 -26.58
N ARG A 108 -28.98 45.89 -26.70
CA ARG A 108 -29.78 47.12 -26.85
C ARG A 108 -29.30 47.81 -28.13
N GLU A 109 -30.14 47.69 -29.14
CA GLU A 109 -30.36 48.72 -30.16
C GLU A 109 -30.74 50.05 -29.48
#